data_AF-A0A348ZTB9-F1
#
_entry.id   AF-A0A348ZTB9-F1
#
_cell.length_a   1.000
_cell.length_b   1.000
_cell.length_c   1.000
_cell.angle_alpha   90.00
_cell.angle_beta   90.00
_cell.angle_gamma   90.00
#
_symmetry.space_group_name_H-M   'P 1'
#
loop_
_entity.id
_entity.type
_entity.pdbx_description
1 polymer ?
#
loop_
_entity_poly.entity_id
_entity_poly.type
_entity_poly.pdbx_seq_one_letter_code
_entity_poly.pdbx_strand_id
1 'polypeptide(L)' 'GLVIIMATHIPDHAFMLANEVAILNHGRIQYQGSPDEVISDENMRATYGVEVRVVHVADQGLDRKVCCPALGEGR' A
#
# COMPACT_ATOMS: atom_id res chain seq x y z
N GLY A 1 0.77 26.24 7.10
CA GLY A 1 0.45 24.90 6.57
C GLY A 1 0.16 23.97 7.72
N LEU A 2 -0.60 22.90 7.49
CA LEU A 2 -0.91 21.87 8.48
C LEU A 2 -0.23 20.56 8.04
N VAL A 3 0.47 19.90 8.96
CA VAL A 3 1.03 18.56 8.74
C VAL A 3 0.08 17.55 9.36
N ILE A 4 -0.27 16.51 8.60
CA ILE A 4 -1.15 15.43 9.03
C ILE A 4 -0.37 14.13 8.95
N ILE A 5 -0.36 13.38 10.06
CA ILE A 5 0.17 12.02 10.11
C ILE A 5 -1.01 11.10 10.37
N MET A 6 -1.21 10.13 9.49
CA MET A 6 -2.30 9.15 9.57
C MET A 6 -1.72 7.74 9.59
N ALA A 7 -2.13 6.94 10.58
CA ALA A 7 -1.95 5.49 10.52
C ALA A 7 -3.20 4.86 9.88
N THR A 8 -3.01 3.98 8.91
CA THR A 8 -4.10 3.30 8.19
C THR A 8 -3.78 1.81 8.05
N HIS A 9 -4.81 0.96 8.18
CA HIS A 9 -4.73 -0.46 7.85
C HIS A 9 -5.20 -0.75 6.42
N ILE A 10 -5.66 0.30 5.72
CA ILE A 10 -6.09 0.26 4.33
C ILE A 10 -5.00 0.98 3.52
N PRO A 11 -4.03 0.23 2.96
CA PRO A 11 -2.90 0.83 2.23
C PRO A 11 -3.35 1.63 1.01
N ASP A 12 -4.49 1.30 0.41
CA ASP A 12 -5.10 2.03 -0.71
C ASP A 12 -5.30 3.52 -0.42
N HIS A 13 -5.57 3.87 0.85
CA HIS A 13 -5.76 5.26 1.26
C HIS A 13 -4.52 6.11 0.98
N ALA A 14 -3.33 5.52 1.07
CA ALA A 14 -2.10 6.25 0.86
C ALA A 14 -1.93 6.70 -0.60
N PHE A 15 -2.38 5.91 -1.58
CA PHE A 15 -2.39 6.35 -2.98
C PHE A 15 -3.32 7.54 -3.22
N MET A 16 -4.40 7.67 -2.44
CA MET A 16 -5.40 8.72 -2.64
C MET A 16 -5.10 10.00 -1.84
N LEU A 17 -4.46 9.87 -0.68
CA LEU A 17 -4.41 10.95 0.32
C LEU A 17 -2.99 11.36 0.70
N ALA A 18 -2.00 10.48 0.52
CA ALA A 18 -0.66 10.71 1.03
C ALA A 18 0.27 11.23 -0.07
N ASN A 19 1.11 12.19 0.31
CA ASN A 19 2.28 12.61 -0.44
C ASN A 19 3.51 11.77 -0.09
N GLU A 20 3.57 11.26 1.14
CA GLU A 20 4.67 10.43 1.65
C GLU A 20 4.10 9.31 2.53
N VAL A 21 4.72 8.13 2.47
CA VAL A 21 4.29 6.92 3.18
C VAL A 21 5.50 6.33 3.89
N ALA A 22 5.27 5.82 5.10
CA ALA A 22 6.22 4.99 5.81
C ALA A 22 5.54 3.68 6.24
N ILE A 23 6.21 2.56 6.02
CA ILE A 23 5.77 1.24 6.50
C ILE A 23 6.51 0.96 7.81
N LEU A 24 5.75 0.87 8.91
CA LEU A 24 6.25 0.44 10.20
C LEU A 24 6.08 -1.08 10.32
N ASN A 25 7.19 -1.81 10.46
CA ASN A 25 7.17 -3.26 10.62
C ASN A 25 8.26 -3.69 11.62
N HIS A 26 7.95 -4.64 12.51
CA HIS A 26 8.85 -5.09 13.57
C HIS A 26 9.44 -3.93 14.41
N GLY A 27 8.63 -2.92 14.73
CA GLY A 27 9.02 -1.79 15.58
C GLY A 27 9.95 -0.76 14.91
N ARG A 28 10.19 -0.85 13.59
CA ARG A 28 11.02 0.10 12.84
C ARG A 28 10.35 0.54 11.54
N ILE A 29 10.69 1.73 11.06
CA ILE A 29 10.33 2.16 9.71
C ILE A 29 11.18 1.35 8.74
N GLN A 30 10.54 0.48 7.97
CA GLN A 30 11.22 -0.42 7.05
C GLN A 30 11.34 0.18 5.64
N TYR A 31 10.35 0.98 5.24
CA TYR A 31 10.29 1.66 3.96
C TYR A 31 9.71 3.07 4.16
N GLN A 32 10.22 4.06 3.43
CA GLN A 32 9.73 5.42 3.44
C GLN A 32 9.96 6.09 2.08
N GLY A 33 9.01 6.87 1.59
CA GLY A 33 9.05 7.49 0.26
C GLY A 33 7.67 7.81 -0.28
N SER A 34 7.55 7.99 -1.60
CA SER A 34 6.24 8.22 -2.22
C SER A 34 5.35 6.96 -2.16
N PRO A 35 4.01 7.09 -2.21
CA PRO A 35 3.12 5.93 -2.24
C PRO A 35 3.46 4.93 -3.34
N ASP A 36 3.82 5.42 -4.54
CA ASP A 36 4.11 4.58 -5.71
C ASP A 36 5.40 3.77 -5.58
N GLU A 37 6.38 4.28 -4.84
CA GLU A 37 7.66 3.60 -4.59
C GLU A 37 7.54 2.61 -3.42
N VAL A 38 6.81 3.01 -2.37
CA VAL A 38 6.76 2.26 -1.10
C VAL A 38 5.72 1.16 -1.13
N ILE A 39 4.55 1.40 -1.73
CA ILE A 39 3.43 0.44 -1.74
C ILE A 39 3.52 -0.41 -3.00
N SER A 40 4.43 -1.38 -2.95
CA SER A 40 4.66 -2.39 -4.01
C SER A 40 4.20 -3.78 -3.56
N ASP A 41 3.98 -4.69 -4.51
CA ASP A 41 3.68 -6.12 -4.26
C ASP A 41 4.68 -6.73 -3.28
N GLU A 42 5.98 -6.48 -3.49
CA GLU A 42 7.07 -7.01 -2.67
C GLU A 42 7.01 -6.48 -1.24
N ASN A 43 6.89 -5.16 -1.06
CA ASN A 43 6.87 -4.54 0.26
C ASN A 43 5.60 -4.92 1.03
N MET A 44 4.46 -4.97 0.35
CA MET A 44 3.18 -5.40 0.96
C MET A 44 3.25 -6.86 1.39
N ARG A 45 3.81 -7.75 0.56
CA ARG A 45 4.04 -9.15 0.93
C ARG A 45 4.97 -9.28 2.13
N ALA A 46 6.10 -8.58 2.13
CA ALA A 46 7.06 -8.62 3.24
C ALA A 46 6.48 -8.07 4.56
N THR A 47 5.55 -7.12 4.46
CA THR A 47 4.90 -6.50 5.61
C THR A 47 3.77 -7.37 6.18
N TYR A 48 2.89 -7.88 5.31
CA TYR A 48 1.71 -8.64 5.74
C TYR A 48 1.92 -10.15 5.85
N GLY A 49 2.99 -10.70 5.26
CA GLY A 49 3.30 -12.13 5.29
C GLY A 49 2.39 -13.00 4.40
N VAL A 50 1.63 -12.38 3.50
CA VAL A 50 0.76 -13.05 2.52
C VAL A 50 1.03 -12.49 1.12
N GLU A 51 0.69 -13.23 0.08
CA GLU A 51 0.79 -12.72 -1.29
C GLU A 51 -0.18 -11.55 -1.50
N VAL A 52 0.35 -10.41 -1.94
CA VAL A 52 -0.40 -9.18 -2.20
C VAL A 52 -0.05 -8.68 -3.59
N ARG A 53 -1.07 -8.22 -4.32
CA ARG A 53 -0.93 -7.58 -5.63
C ARG A 53 -1.48 -6.16 -5.55
N VAL A 54 -0.67 -5.20 -5.95
CA VAL A 54 -1.08 -3.81 -6.18
C VAL A 54 -1.62 -3.74 -7.60
N VAL A 55 -2.93 -3.58 -7.71
CA VAL A 55 -3.63 -3.56 -8.99
C VAL A 55 -4.05 -2.13 -9.29
N HIS A 56 -3.76 -1.68 -10.51
CA HIS A 56 -4.32 -0.43 -11.02
C HIS A 56 -5.66 -0.73 -11.69
N VAL A 57 -6.73 -0.21 -11.10
CA VAL A 57 -8.08 -0.29 -11.65
C VAL A 57 -8.36 1.01 -12.38
N ALA A 58 -8.38 0.93 -13.71
CA ALA A 58 -8.73 2.00 -14.62
C ALA A 58 -9.97 1.58 -15.42
N ASP A 59 -11.14 2.09 -15.05
CA ASP A 59 -12.42 1.90 -15.76
C ASP A 59 -13.21 3.22 -15.73
N GLN A 60 -14.27 3.39 -16.52
CA GLN A 60 -14.99 4.66 -16.73
C GLN A 60 -15.18 5.52 -15.44
N GLY A 61 -14.31 6.52 -15.24
CA GLY A 61 -14.33 7.44 -14.09
C GLY A 61 -13.68 6.90 -12.81
N LEU A 62 -13.19 5.67 -12.81
CA LEU A 62 -12.44 5.01 -11.75
C LEU A 62 -10.96 4.90 -12.15
N ASP A 63 -10.10 5.63 -11.44
CA ASP A 63 -8.64 5.58 -11.62
C ASP A 63 -7.98 5.46 -10.25
N ARG A 64 -7.72 4.23 -9.80
CA ARG A 64 -7.14 3.99 -8.46
C ARG A 64 -6.26 2.76 -8.39
N LYS A 65 -5.28 2.80 -7.49
CA LYS A 65 -4.50 1.64 -7.07
C LYS A 65 -5.13 0.99 -5.84
N VAL A 66 -5.21 -0.33 -5.85
CA VAL A 66 -5.76 -1.14 -4.75
C VAL A 66 -4.81 -2.28 -4.40
N CYS A 67 -4.71 -2.59 -3.11
CA CYS A 67 -3.92 -3.71 -2.62
C CYS A 67 -4.84 -4.91 -2.40
N CYS A 68 -4.70 -5.93 -3.22
CA CYS A 68 -5.51 -7.15 -3.14
C CYS A 68 -4.68 -8.31 -2.59
N PRO A 69 -5.11 -8.98 -1.50
CA PRO A 69 -4.53 -10.25 -1.13
C PRO A 69 -4.83 -11.25 -2.23
N ALA A 70 -3.79 -11.86 -2.79
CA ALA A 70 -3.96 -12.99 -3.69
C ALA A 70 -4.14 -14.23 -2.83
N LEU A 71 -5.34 -14.82 -2.82
CA LEU A 71 -5.43 -16.24 -2.45
C LEU A 71 -4.57 -16.99 -3.48
N GLY A 72 -3.50 -17.64 -3.02
CA GLY A 72 -2.73 -18.52 -3.87
C GLY A 72 -3.66 -19.45 -4.62
N GLU A 73 -3.37 -19.74 -5.89
CA GLU A 73 -4.05 -20.80 -6.62
C GLU A 73 -4.15 -22.02 -5.69
N GLY A 74 -5.38 -22.47 -5.48
CA GLY A 74 -5.72 -23.43 -4.44
C GLY A 74 -4.80 -24.64 -4.45
N ARG A 75 -4.42 -25.05 -3.23
CA ARG A 75 -3.96 -26.41 -2.96
C ARG A 75 -5.11 -27.40 -3.08
#